data_AF-A0A6J4E751-F1
#
_entry.id   AF-A0A6J4E751-F1
#
_cell.length_a   1.000
_cell.length_b   1.000
_cell.length_c   1.000
_cell.angle_alpha   90.00
_cell.angle_beta   90.00
_cell.angle_gamma   90.00
#
_symmetry.space_group_name_H-M   'P 1'
#
loop_
_entity.id
_entity.type
_entity.pdbx_description
1 polymer ?
#
loop_
_entity_poly.entity_id
_entity_poly.type
_entity_poly.pdbx_seq_one_letter_code
_entity_poly.pdbx_strand_id
1 'polypeptide(L)'
;MHLEGSCHCQAVVFSLDSAHPYPYQRCYCSICRKTQGGGGYAINLSADAKSLKVTGRKHIGVYHARLREEGDARAHASTAERHFCTLCGSGLWLFSPEWPELIHPFASAIDTPLPVPPEHTHLMLGSKADWVEVEAGAGDQRFDLYPQESIAQWHQRLGLER
;
A
#
# COMPACT_ATOMS: atom_id res chain seq x y z
N MET A 1 -4.73 -3.26 16.09
CA MET A 1 -5.60 -4.30 15.49
C MET A 1 -4.75 -5.41 14.91
N HIS A 2 -5.09 -6.67 15.17
CA HIS A 2 -4.45 -7.82 14.51
C HIS A 2 -5.07 -8.01 13.12
N LEU A 3 -4.23 -8.11 12.09
CA LEU A 3 -4.63 -8.30 10.70
C LEU A 3 -4.11 -9.64 10.20
N GLU A 4 -4.99 -10.41 9.58
CA GLU A 4 -4.70 -11.63 8.82
C GLU A 4 -4.87 -11.32 7.33
N GLY A 5 -3.98 -11.88 6.51
CA GLY A 5 -4.01 -11.69 5.08
C GLY A 5 -3.44 -12.88 4.32
N SER A 6 -3.78 -12.96 3.04
CA SER A 6 -3.34 -14.03 2.16
C SER A 6 -3.22 -13.57 0.71
N CYS A 7 -2.48 -14.34 -0.08
CA CYS A 7 -2.55 -14.22 -1.54
C CYS A 7 -3.81 -14.93 -2.06
N HIS A 8 -4.21 -14.63 -3.30
CA HIS A 8 -5.43 -15.22 -3.88
C HIS A 8 -5.42 -16.76 -3.90
N CYS A 9 -4.27 -17.38 -4.18
CA CYS A 9 -4.14 -18.84 -4.18
C CYS A 9 -3.86 -19.46 -2.80
N GLN A 10 -3.84 -18.65 -1.74
CA GLN A 10 -3.59 -19.04 -0.34
C GLN A 10 -2.23 -19.73 -0.07
N ALA A 11 -1.34 -19.77 -1.06
CA ALA A 11 0.00 -20.32 -0.89
C ALA A 11 0.90 -19.46 0.03
N VAL A 12 0.53 -18.19 0.22
CA VAL A 12 1.13 -17.28 1.19
C VAL A 12 0.00 -16.78 2.10
N VAL A 13 0.20 -16.96 3.40
CA VAL A 13 -0.67 -16.46 4.47
C VAL A 13 0.21 -15.72 5.46
N PHE A 14 -0.24 -14.57 5.93
CA PHE A 14 0.52 -13.72 6.84
C PHE A 14 -0.39 -13.05 7.87
N SER A 15 0.21 -12.63 8.98
CA SER A 15 -0.47 -11.78 9.96
C SER A 15 0.48 -10.74 10.55
N LEU A 16 -0.08 -9.64 11.03
CA LEU A 16 0.64 -8.49 11.59
C LEU A 16 -0.29 -7.57 12.39
N ASP A 17 0.30 -6.76 13.25
CA ASP A 17 -0.41 -5.78 14.07
C ASP A 17 -0.33 -4.37 13.46
N SER A 18 -1.48 -3.70 13.42
CA SER A 18 -1.65 -2.36 12.87
C SER A 18 -2.40 -1.45 13.84
N ALA A 19 -1.77 -0.36 14.26
CA ALA A 19 -2.45 0.75 14.94
C ALA A 19 -3.30 1.60 13.99
N HIS A 20 -3.07 1.46 12.67
CA HIS A 20 -3.61 2.31 11.62
C HIS A 20 -4.26 1.49 10.48
N PRO A 21 -5.33 0.70 10.75
CA PRO A 21 -5.85 -0.28 9.81
C PRO A 21 -6.81 0.30 8.76
N TYR A 22 -7.10 1.60 8.74
CA TYR A 22 -8.09 2.16 7.82
C TYR A 22 -7.54 2.23 6.38
N PRO A 23 -8.25 1.66 5.38
CA PRO A 23 -7.85 1.67 3.98
C PRO A 23 -8.20 2.99 3.28
N TYR A 24 -7.69 4.11 3.79
CA TYR A 24 -8.09 5.45 3.32
C TYR A 24 -7.22 5.98 2.16
N GLN A 25 -5.95 5.56 2.09
CA GLN A 25 -4.93 6.19 1.25
C GLN A 25 -4.85 5.54 -0.15
N ARG A 26 -5.40 6.20 -1.18
CA ARG A 26 -5.48 5.71 -2.57
C ARG A 26 -4.37 6.31 -3.43
N CYS A 27 -3.35 5.52 -3.75
CA CYS A 27 -2.21 5.96 -4.56
C CYS A 27 -2.41 5.65 -6.05
N TYR A 28 -2.38 6.69 -6.88
CA TYR A 28 -2.65 6.62 -8.32
C TYR A 28 -1.38 6.52 -9.19
N CYS A 29 -0.20 6.50 -8.58
CA CYS A 29 1.06 6.46 -9.33
C CYS A 29 1.14 5.20 -10.20
N SER A 30 1.92 5.30 -11.28
CA SER A 30 2.05 4.20 -12.24
C SER A 30 2.57 2.92 -11.62
N ILE A 31 3.43 3.00 -10.60
CA ILE A 31 3.95 1.84 -9.88
C ILE A 31 2.81 1.15 -9.13
N CYS A 32 2.16 1.85 -8.21
CA CYS A 32 1.06 1.34 -7.39
C CYS A 32 -0.07 0.76 -8.26
N ARG A 33 -0.52 1.53 -9.26
CA ARG A 33 -1.54 1.08 -10.21
C ARG A 33 -1.15 -0.20 -10.95
N LYS A 34 0.10 -0.31 -11.44
CA LYS A 34 0.54 -1.46 -12.23
C LYS A 34 0.88 -2.69 -11.39
N THR A 35 1.31 -2.52 -10.13
CA THR A 35 1.72 -3.67 -9.30
C THR A 35 0.58 -4.25 -8.48
N GLN A 36 -0.45 -3.46 -8.16
CA GLN A 36 -1.56 -3.92 -7.30
C GLN A 36 -2.89 -3.21 -7.54
N GLY A 37 -2.92 -2.08 -8.27
CA GLY A 37 -4.12 -1.25 -8.42
C GLY A 37 -4.90 -1.45 -9.72
N GLY A 38 -5.44 -2.65 -9.96
CA GLY A 38 -6.21 -2.98 -11.18
C GLY A 38 -7.42 -2.05 -11.42
N GLY A 39 -8.02 -1.50 -10.35
CA GLY A 39 -9.10 -0.51 -10.41
C GLY A 39 -8.64 0.94 -10.61
N GLY A 40 -7.34 1.19 -10.81
CA GLY A 40 -6.78 2.52 -11.06
C GLY A 40 -5.90 3.09 -9.95
N TYR A 41 -5.92 2.50 -8.76
CA TYR A 41 -5.08 2.88 -7.61
C TYR A 41 -4.81 1.69 -6.70
N ALA A 42 -3.74 1.78 -5.90
CA ALA A 42 -3.44 0.86 -4.80
C ALA A 42 -3.77 1.49 -3.46
N ILE A 43 -4.06 0.68 -2.45
CA ILE A 43 -4.20 1.11 -1.06
C ILE A 43 -3.19 0.36 -0.19
N ASN A 44 -2.31 1.12 0.45
CA ASN A 44 -1.35 0.63 1.43
C ASN A 44 -1.88 0.94 2.83
N LEU A 45 -1.83 -0.03 3.73
CA LEU A 45 -2.03 0.22 5.16
C LEU A 45 -0.68 0.51 5.84
N SER A 46 -0.71 0.80 7.13
CA SER A 46 0.51 0.85 7.97
C SER A 46 0.40 -0.18 9.08
N ALA A 47 1.46 -0.95 9.29
CA ALA A 47 1.56 -1.95 10.34
C ALA A 47 2.99 -2.03 10.87
N ASP A 48 3.16 -2.66 12.03
CA ASP A 48 4.46 -2.89 12.65
C ASP A 48 5.17 -4.07 11.95
N ALA A 49 6.30 -3.79 11.31
CA ALA A 49 7.10 -4.80 10.61
C ALA A 49 7.57 -5.93 11.54
N LYS A 50 7.81 -5.65 12.83
CA LYS A 50 8.30 -6.64 13.81
C LYS A 50 7.23 -7.67 14.17
N SER A 51 5.96 -7.35 13.97
CA SER A 51 4.83 -8.25 14.25
C SER A 51 4.57 -9.25 13.12
N LEU A 52 5.20 -9.08 11.95
CA LEU A 52 4.91 -9.86 10.74
C LEU A 52 5.25 -11.35 10.92
N LYS A 53 4.23 -12.19 10.80
CA LYS A 53 4.35 -13.65 10.71
C LYS A 53 3.91 -14.11 9.32
N VAL A 54 4.64 -15.05 8.72
CA VAL A 54 4.40 -15.48 7.33
C VAL A 54 4.60 -16.98 7.19
N THR A 55 3.61 -17.65 6.61
CA THR A 55 3.69 -19.02 6.09
C THR A 55 3.75 -18.95 4.56
N GLY A 56 4.53 -19.85 3.94
CA GLY A 56 4.66 -19.91 2.48
C GLY A 56 5.72 -18.98 1.87
N ARG A 57 6.72 -18.55 2.66
CA ARG A 57 7.81 -17.64 2.22
C ARG A 57 8.50 -18.04 0.91
N LYS A 58 8.58 -19.35 0.60
CA LYS A 58 9.14 -19.87 -0.66
C LYS A 58 8.37 -19.43 -1.92
N HIS A 59 7.13 -18.96 -1.77
CA HIS A 59 6.29 -18.46 -2.85
C HIS A 59 6.25 -16.93 -2.92
N ILE A 60 7.13 -16.25 -2.20
CA ILE A 60 7.22 -14.79 -2.20
C ILE A 60 8.35 -14.35 -3.12
N GLY A 61 8.01 -13.49 -4.08
CA GLY A 61 8.96 -12.75 -4.89
C GLY A 61 9.03 -11.30 -4.43
N VAL A 62 10.16 -10.65 -4.72
CA VAL A 62 10.38 -9.24 -4.43
C VAL A 62 10.62 -8.48 -5.74
N TYR A 63 9.86 -7.41 -5.94
CA TYR A 63 10.02 -6.51 -7.06
C TYR A 63 10.47 -5.12 -6.59
N HIS A 64 11.55 -4.64 -7.20
CA HIS A 64 12.04 -3.27 -7.04
C HIS A 64 11.58 -2.43 -8.23
N ALA A 65 10.80 -1.39 -7.96
CA ALA A 65 10.31 -0.50 -9.01
C ALA A 65 11.46 0.21 -9.72
N ARG A 66 11.31 0.45 -11.03
CA ARG A 66 12.26 1.27 -11.79
C ARG A 66 11.86 2.74 -11.65
N LEU A 67 12.75 3.53 -11.09
CA LEU A 67 12.60 4.97 -10.92
C LEU A 67 13.48 5.71 -11.93
N ARG A 68 13.02 6.88 -12.36
CA ARG A 68 13.79 7.83 -13.14
C ARG A 68 13.39 9.23 -12.71
N GLU A 69 14.29 9.90 -12.03
CA GLU A 69 14.08 11.27 -11.54
C GLU A 69 14.59 12.30 -12.55
N GLU A 70 14.22 13.56 -12.35
CA GLU A 70 14.72 14.64 -13.19
C GLU A 70 16.24 14.81 -12.97
N GLY A 71 17.01 14.68 -14.05
CA GLY A 71 18.47 14.63 -13.99
C GLY A 71 19.07 13.22 -14.06
N ASP A 72 18.26 12.16 -13.96
CA ASP A 72 18.76 10.79 -14.11
C ASP A 72 19.13 10.46 -15.56
N ALA A 73 20.40 10.09 -15.76
CA ALA A 73 20.89 9.57 -17.04
C ALA A 73 20.23 8.24 -17.43
N ARG A 74 19.84 7.41 -16.44
CA ARG A 74 19.18 6.11 -16.65
C ARG A 74 18.27 5.78 -15.48
N ALA A 75 17.26 4.95 -15.75
CA ALA A 75 16.41 4.42 -14.68
C ALA A 75 17.22 3.53 -13.70
N HIS A 76 16.94 3.65 -12.42
CA HIS A 76 17.55 2.88 -11.35
C HIS A 76 16.50 2.10 -10.54
N ALA A 77 16.92 1.13 -9.74
CA ALA A 77 16.00 0.34 -8.92
C ALA A 77 15.73 1.06 -7.60
N SER A 78 14.45 1.18 -7.23
CA SER A 78 14.03 1.62 -5.90
C SER A 78 14.50 0.63 -4.85
N THR A 79 14.93 1.12 -3.70
CA THR A 79 15.19 0.33 -2.49
C THR A 79 13.94 -0.34 -1.94
N ALA A 80 12.75 0.24 -2.14
CA ALA A 80 11.50 -0.31 -1.66
C ALA A 80 11.15 -1.66 -2.30
N GLU A 81 10.85 -2.62 -1.45
CA GLU A 81 10.59 -4.02 -1.74
C GLU A 81 9.09 -4.29 -1.83
N ARG A 82 8.58 -4.55 -3.03
CA ARG A 82 7.19 -4.98 -3.24
C ARG A 82 7.12 -6.49 -3.26
N HIS A 83 6.52 -7.05 -2.22
CA HIS A 83 6.38 -8.48 -2.05
C HIS A 83 5.11 -8.97 -2.74
N PHE A 84 5.22 -10.05 -3.51
CA PHE A 84 4.09 -10.63 -4.24
C PHE A 84 4.17 -12.15 -4.25
N CYS A 85 3.02 -12.82 -4.42
CA CYS A 85 2.99 -14.26 -4.59
C CYS A 85 3.44 -14.64 -6.01
N THR A 86 4.48 -15.45 -6.15
CA THR A 86 5.01 -15.88 -7.45
C THR A 86 4.10 -16.87 -8.19
N LEU A 87 3.12 -17.46 -7.50
CA LEU A 87 2.17 -18.41 -8.10
C LEU A 87 0.94 -17.73 -8.73
N CYS A 88 0.40 -16.69 -8.08
CA CYS A 88 -0.84 -16.03 -8.53
C CYS A 88 -0.69 -14.53 -8.82
N GLY A 89 0.46 -13.93 -8.54
CA GLY A 89 0.73 -12.52 -8.79
C GLY A 89 0.15 -11.54 -7.76
N SER A 90 -0.59 -11.99 -6.73
CA SER A 90 -1.13 -11.10 -5.71
C SER A 90 -0.02 -10.29 -5.02
N GLY A 91 -0.13 -8.97 -5.06
CA GLY A 91 0.69 -8.09 -4.21
C GLY A 91 0.31 -8.28 -2.74
N LEU A 92 1.30 -8.41 -1.87
CA LEU A 92 1.11 -8.72 -0.45
C LEU A 92 1.37 -7.49 0.42
N TRP A 93 2.59 -6.95 0.37
CA TRP A 93 2.97 -5.74 1.09
C TRP A 93 4.15 -5.03 0.42
N LEU A 94 4.34 -3.77 0.78
CA LEU A 94 5.55 -3.01 0.54
C LEU A 94 6.36 -2.88 1.84
N PHE A 95 7.66 -3.06 1.74
CA PHE A 95 8.63 -2.79 2.80
C PHE A 95 9.69 -1.83 2.26
N SER A 96 10.22 -0.94 3.10
CA SER A 96 11.39 -0.15 2.74
C SER A 96 12.44 -0.26 3.84
N PRO A 97 13.71 -0.50 3.50
CA PRO A 97 14.79 -0.47 4.48
C PRO A 97 15.03 0.91 5.09
N GLU A 98 14.51 2.00 4.48
CA GLU A 98 14.57 3.34 5.09
C GLU A 98 13.69 3.48 6.35
N TRP A 99 12.62 2.69 6.45
CA TRP A 99 11.68 2.68 7.58
C TRP A 99 11.48 1.23 8.07
N PRO A 100 12.51 0.62 8.68
CA PRO A 100 12.52 -0.81 8.96
C PRO A 100 11.48 -1.26 9.99
N GLU A 101 10.91 -0.33 10.75
CA GLU A 101 9.81 -0.55 11.69
C GLU A 101 8.43 -0.62 11.01
N LEU A 102 8.31 -0.15 9.76
CA LEU A 102 7.05 -0.08 9.04
C LEU A 102 6.96 -1.16 7.97
N ILE A 103 5.77 -1.74 7.86
CA ILE A 103 5.38 -2.57 6.73
C ILE A 103 4.02 -2.10 6.23
N HIS A 104 3.84 -2.16 4.92
CA HIS A 104 2.69 -1.59 4.23
C HIS A 104 1.92 -2.69 3.50
N PRO A 105 1.06 -3.47 4.19
CA PRO A 105 0.27 -4.48 3.51
C PRO A 105 -0.74 -3.81 2.59
N PHE A 106 -0.96 -4.45 1.44
CA PHE A 106 -1.97 -4.03 0.50
C PHE A 106 -3.35 -4.37 1.06
N ALA A 107 -4.28 -3.41 1.07
CA ALA A 107 -5.63 -3.66 1.60
C ALA A 107 -6.35 -4.82 0.89
N SER A 108 -6.04 -5.05 -0.39
CA SER A 108 -6.58 -6.17 -1.19
C SER A 108 -6.11 -7.56 -0.76
N ALA A 109 -5.06 -7.64 0.07
CA ALA A 109 -4.49 -8.88 0.57
C ALA A 109 -4.85 -9.15 2.04
N ILE A 110 -5.65 -8.28 2.67
CA ILE A 110 -6.11 -8.46 4.04
C ILE A 110 -7.47 -9.18 4.03
N ASP A 111 -7.54 -10.29 4.76
CA ASP A 111 -8.75 -11.10 4.93
C ASP A 111 -9.57 -10.65 6.14
N THR A 112 -8.92 -10.06 7.15
CA THR A 112 -9.62 -9.47 8.29
C THR A 112 -10.51 -8.30 7.83
N PRO A 113 -11.78 -8.22 8.25
CA PRO A 113 -12.66 -7.11 7.90
C PRO A 113 -12.05 -5.75 8.28
N LEU A 114 -11.73 -4.94 7.27
CA LEU A 114 -11.18 -3.59 7.45
C LEU A 114 -12.31 -2.58 7.73
N PRO A 115 -12.06 -1.56 8.58
CA PRO A 115 -13.05 -0.53 8.84
C PRO A 115 -13.27 0.36 7.60
N VAL A 116 -14.45 0.94 7.47
CA VAL A 116 -14.75 1.90 6.41
C VAL A 116 -14.16 3.27 6.77
N PRO A 117 -13.29 3.87 5.92
CA PRO A 117 -12.77 5.21 6.16
C PRO A 117 -13.89 6.27 6.11
N PRO A 118 -13.93 7.23 7.05
CA PRO A 118 -14.87 8.36 6.98
C PRO A 118 -14.46 9.40 5.91
N GLU A 119 -13.18 9.42 5.52
CA GLU A 119 -12.63 10.21 4.41
C GLU A 119 -11.53 9.39 3.72
N HIS A 120 -11.22 9.72 2.47
CA HIS A 120 -10.10 9.17 1.73
C HIS A 120 -9.04 10.23 1.41
N THR A 121 -7.82 9.77 1.18
CA THR A 121 -6.75 10.61 0.64
C THR A 121 -6.34 10.05 -0.72
N HIS A 122 -6.54 10.84 -1.77
CA HIS A 122 -6.15 10.54 -3.13
C HIS A 122 -4.81 11.23 -3.41
N LEU A 123 -3.75 10.43 -3.59
CA LEU A 123 -2.39 10.93 -3.80
C LEU A 123 -1.82 10.48 -5.14
N MET A 124 -0.80 11.21 -5.59
CA MET A 124 -0.14 10.99 -6.88
C MET A 124 -1.09 11.17 -8.07
N LEU A 125 -2.08 12.06 -7.97
CA LEU A 125 -3.05 12.33 -9.03
C LEU A 125 -2.41 12.88 -10.30
N GLY A 126 -1.29 13.60 -10.20
CA GLY A 126 -0.51 14.06 -11.37
C GLY A 126 0.09 12.91 -12.19
N SER A 127 0.13 11.70 -11.65
CA SER A 127 0.58 10.47 -12.33
C SER A 127 -0.55 9.48 -12.64
N LYS A 128 -1.80 9.89 -12.42
CA LYS A 128 -2.99 9.09 -12.71
C LYS A 128 -3.09 8.83 -14.21
N ALA A 129 -3.51 7.64 -14.61
CA ALA A 129 -3.81 7.38 -16.01
C ALA A 129 -5.11 8.10 -16.42
N ASP A 130 -5.21 8.47 -17.70
CA ASP A 130 -6.35 9.24 -18.21
C ASP A 130 -7.69 8.50 -18.04
N TRP A 131 -7.70 7.18 -18.21
CA TRP A 131 -8.89 6.33 -18.07
C TRP A 131 -9.34 6.11 -16.62
N VAL A 132 -8.54 6.46 -15.61
CA VAL A 132 -8.92 6.25 -14.21
C VAL A 132 -9.82 7.38 -13.75
N GLU A 133 -11.06 7.07 -13.40
CA GLU A 133 -11.98 8.03 -12.80
C GLU A 133 -11.69 8.17 -11.30
N VAL A 134 -11.75 9.41 -10.78
CA VAL A 134 -11.50 9.71 -9.36
C VAL A 134 -12.82 10.05 -8.70
N GLU A 135 -13.39 9.06 -8.03
CA GLU A 135 -14.55 9.24 -7.16
C GLU A 135 -14.10 9.79 -5.80
N ALA A 136 -14.16 11.12 -5.65
CA ALA A 136 -13.81 11.81 -4.41
C ALA A 136 -15.06 12.44 -3.77
N GLY A 137 -15.31 12.10 -2.51
CA GLY A 137 -16.35 12.71 -1.69
C GLY A 137 -16.00 14.13 -1.23
N ALA A 138 -16.97 14.84 -0.65
CA ALA A 138 -16.78 16.22 -0.19
C ALA A 138 -15.71 16.37 0.90
N GLY A 139 -15.47 15.33 1.70
CA GLY A 139 -14.44 15.29 2.74
C GLY A 139 -13.10 14.68 2.29
N ASP A 140 -13.00 14.20 1.05
CA ASP A 140 -11.80 13.52 0.58
C ASP A 140 -10.70 14.52 0.21
N GLN A 141 -9.47 14.19 0.58
CA GLN A 141 -8.31 15.01 0.26
C GLN A 141 -7.69 14.58 -1.06
N ARG A 142 -7.18 15.55 -1.83
CA ARG A 142 -6.65 15.32 -3.19
C ARG A 142 -5.30 16.01 -3.35
N PHE A 143 -4.31 15.25 -3.82
CA PHE A 143 -2.93 15.71 -4.00
C PHE A 143 -2.36 15.21 -5.33
N ASP A 144 -1.69 16.11 -6.06
CA ASP A 144 -0.98 15.75 -7.30
C ASP A 144 0.24 14.87 -7.02
N LEU A 145 0.84 15.02 -5.83
CA LEU A 145 1.96 14.25 -5.31
C LEU A 145 1.57 13.61 -3.96
N TYR A 146 2.50 13.53 -3.01
CA TYR A 146 2.25 13.00 -1.68
C TYR A 146 1.42 13.96 -0.82
N PRO A 147 0.59 13.44 0.11
CA PRO A 147 -0.09 14.27 1.10
C PRO A 147 0.92 14.90 2.07
N GLN A 148 0.49 15.98 2.75
CA GLN A 148 1.30 16.62 3.78
C GLN A 148 1.31 15.84 5.11
N GLU A 149 0.26 15.04 5.35
CA GLU A 149 0.12 14.22 6.56
C GLU A 149 0.57 12.77 6.33
N SER A 150 1.12 12.15 7.37
CA SER A 150 1.42 10.72 7.42
C SER A 150 0.18 9.87 7.70
N ILE A 151 0.29 8.56 7.53
CA ILE A 151 -0.77 7.61 7.90
C ILE A 151 -1.17 7.76 9.37
N ALA A 152 -0.20 7.90 10.28
CA ALA A 152 -0.47 8.10 11.69
C ALA A 152 -1.18 9.44 11.94
N GLN A 153 -0.72 10.53 11.33
CA GLN A 153 -1.31 11.86 11.50
C GLN A 153 -2.78 11.93 11.01
N TRP A 154 -3.10 11.27 9.90
CA TRP A 154 -4.48 11.15 9.42
C TRP A 154 -5.37 10.44 10.45
N HIS A 155 -4.90 9.32 10.99
CA HIS A 155 -5.64 8.56 12.02
C HIS A 155 -5.82 9.39 13.30
N GLN A 156 -4.77 10.09 13.73
CA GLN A 156 -4.80 10.96 14.91
C GLN A 156 -5.80 12.10 14.75
N ARG A 157 -5.77 12.82 13.62
CA ARG A 157 -6.67 13.95 13.33
C ARG A 157 -8.14 13.55 13.41
N LEU A 158 -8.45 12.32 13.01
CA LEU A 158 -9.81 11.78 12.99
C LEU A 158 -10.19 10.99 14.25
N GLY A 159 -9.27 10.83 15.21
CA GLY A 159 -9.50 10.05 16.43
C GLY A 159 -9.72 8.55 16.15
N LEU A 160 -8.99 7.99 15.19
CA LEU A 160 -9.17 6.62 14.69
C LEU A 160 -8.09 5.62 15.14
N GLU A 161 -7.18 6.05 16.02
CA GLU A 161 -6.14 5.18 16.60
C GLU A 161 -6.76 4.06 17.44
N ARG A 162 -6.14 2.87 17.44
CA ARG A 162 -6.60 1.69 18.19
C ARG A 162 -5.47 0.96 18.88
#